data_AF-A0A0G1KCY3-F1
#
_entry.id   AF-A0A0G1KCY3-F1
#
_cell.length_a   1.000
_cell.length_b   1.000
_cell.length_c   1.000
_cell.angle_alpha   90.00
_cell.angle_beta   90.00
_cell.angle_gamma   90.00
#
_symmetry.space_group_name_H-M   'P 1'
#
loop_
_entity.id
_entity.type
_entity.pdbx_description
1 polymer ?
#
loop_
_entity_poly.entity_id
_entity_poly.type
_entity_poly.pdbx_seq_one_letter_code
_entity_poly.pdbx_strand_id
1 'polypeptide(L)'
;MKEHILAKILRFLIYITAFVPLIIFSNYISPFHFGKVVIFRSLVEAMLVLYLFLIWRDRSYLLKMTRVGWAFLFFALAFTVATIFSVIPYASFWGSLERMGGLFTFWHYFIYFIILTSLFKTGSQWLNLFKVAIFVGVLSALYGFGQRTNIEFFVGSGGRFRIFGTIGNPALFAGYQILTMFLALTLWFYKRDRTYEKI
;
A
#
# COMPACT_ATOMS: atom_id res chain seq x y z
N MET A 1 -7.84 28.89 -4.47
CA MET A 1 -7.82 28.63 -3.01
C MET A 1 -6.56 27.86 -2.67
N LYS A 2 -5.76 28.32 -1.69
CA LYS A 2 -4.55 27.62 -1.26
C LYS A 2 -4.94 26.30 -0.59
N GLU A 3 -4.28 25.22 -0.96
CA GLU A 3 -4.50 23.91 -0.34
C GLU A 3 -4.18 23.92 1.16
N HIS A 4 -5.07 23.34 1.97
CA HIS A 4 -4.92 23.28 3.42
C HIS A 4 -3.65 22.50 3.81
N ILE A 5 -2.89 22.99 4.80
CA ILE A 5 -1.61 22.39 5.20
C ILE A 5 -1.75 20.93 5.63
N LEU A 6 -2.84 20.57 6.33
CA LEU A 6 -3.13 19.18 6.71
C LEU A 6 -3.28 18.27 5.48
N ALA A 7 -3.90 18.74 4.39
CA ALA A 7 -4.05 17.95 3.18
C ALA A 7 -2.69 17.65 2.53
N LYS A 8 -1.75 18.61 2.56
CA LYS A 8 -0.38 18.40 2.09
C LYS A 8 0.37 17.37 2.94
N ILE A 9 0.26 17.48 4.27
CA ILE A 9 0.88 16.53 5.20
C ILE A 9 0.33 15.12 4.98
N LEU A 10 -0.99 14.96 4.87
CA LEU A 10 -1.61 13.67 4.60
C LEU A 10 -1.18 13.08 3.25
N ARG A 11 -1.10 13.89 2.19
CA ARG A 11 -0.57 13.42 0.90
C ARG A 11 0.88 12.96 1.01
N PHE A 12 1.71 13.68 1.77
CA PHE A 12 3.08 13.27 2.03
C PHE A 12 3.15 11.93 2.78
N LEU A 13 2.31 11.73 3.80
CA LEU A 13 2.21 10.45 4.51
C LEU A 13 1.72 9.30 3.60
N ILE A 14 0.81 9.56 2.66
CA ILE A 14 0.40 8.60 1.62
C ILE A 14 1.61 8.22 0.74
N TYR A 15 2.42 9.19 0.31
CA TYR A 15 3.63 8.90 -0.46
C TYR A 15 4.62 8.08 0.36
N ILE A 16 4.84 8.39 1.64
CA ILE A 16 5.66 7.56 2.55
C ILE A 16 5.11 6.13 2.62
N THR A 17 3.79 5.99 2.72
CA THR A 17 3.13 4.67 2.79
C THR A 17 3.42 3.82 1.54
N ALA A 18 3.57 4.44 0.36
CA ALA A 18 3.93 3.72 -0.86
C ALA A 18 5.32 3.06 -0.81
N PHE A 19 6.22 3.49 0.09
CA PHE A 19 7.54 2.88 0.30
C PHE A 19 7.53 1.70 1.29
N VAL A 20 6.42 1.46 2.00
CA VAL A 20 6.30 0.35 2.96
C VAL A 20 6.73 -1.01 2.40
N PRO A 21 6.46 -1.38 1.13
CA PRO A 21 6.90 -2.66 0.58
C PRO A 21 8.42 -2.91 0.63
N LEU A 22 9.24 -1.87 0.75
CA LEU A 22 10.71 -1.98 0.82
C LEU A 22 11.25 -2.25 2.23
N ILE A 23 10.42 -2.10 3.25
CA ILE A 23 10.86 -2.24 4.65
C ILE A 23 11.17 -3.72 4.93
N ILE A 24 12.37 -3.98 5.46
CA ILE A 24 12.81 -5.30 5.89
C ILE A 24 13.35 -5.18 7.30
N PHE A 25 12.81 -5.98 8.23
CA PHE A 25 13.27 -6.07 9.60
C PHE A 25 13.97 -7.41 9.80
N SER A 26 15.24 -7.51 9.36
CA SER A 26 16.02 -8.76 9.31
C SER A 26 16.11 -9.51 10.63
N ASN A 27 16.04 -8.80 11.75
CA ASN A 27 16.26 -9.36 13.10
C ASN A 27 14.98 -9.92 13.74
N TYR A 28 13.85 -9.93 13.02
CA TYR A 28 12.56 -10.42 13.51
C TYR A 28 12.22 -11.78 12.88
N ILE A 29 11.37 -12.57 13.55
CA ILE A 29 10.91 -13.90 13.08
C ILE A 29 10.28 -13.82 11.67
N SER A 30 9.59 -12.72 11.37
CA SER A 30 9.01 -12.45 10.05
C SER A 30 9.61 -11.19 9.43
N PRO A 31 10.78 -11.29 8.78
CA PRO A 31 11.53 -10.12 8.30
C PRO A 31 10.78 -9.26 7.29
N PHE A 32 9.90 -9.89 6.50
CA PHE A 32 9.26 -9.28 5.35
C PHE A 32 7.79 -8.92 5.59
N HIS A 33 7.17 -9.29 6.70
CA HIS A 33 5.76 -8.99 6.94
C HIS A 33 5.55 -8.14 8.19
N PHE A 34 6.15 -8.52 9.32
CA PHE A 34 5.88 -7.89 10.61
C PHE A 34 6.12 -6.37 10.59
N GLY A 35 7.34 -5.94 10.24
CA GLY A 35 7.72 -4.52 10.25
C GLY A 35 6.86 -3.65 9.31
N LYS A 36 6.52 -4.19 8.14
CA LYS A 36 5.68 -3.49 7.16
C LYS A 36 4.28 -3.22 7.70
N VAL A 37 3.66 -4.23 8.31
CA VAL A 37 2.29 -4.10 8.80
C VAL A 37 2.23 -3.19 10.01
N VAL A 38 3.21 -3.26 10.92
CA VAL A 38 3.31 -2.33 12.06
C VAL A 38 3.44 -0.89 11.55
N ILE A 39 4.39 -0.61 10.66
CA ILE A 39 4.59 0.75 10.13
C ILE A 39 3.39 1.23 9.33
N PHE A 40 2.79 0.37 8.50
CA PHE A 40 1.57 0.71 7.76
C PHE A 40 0.42 1.09 8.71
N ARG A 41 0.15 0.26 9.73
CA ARG A 41 -0.92 0.52 10.70
C ARG A 41 -0.70 1.85 11.42
N SER A 42 0.51 2.08 11.95
CA SER A 42 0.83 3.35 12.64
C SER A 42 0.72 4.58 11.74
N LEU A 43 1.16 4.47 10.47
CA LEU A 43 0.98 5.55 9.49
C LEU A 43 -0.51 5.84 9.27
N VAL A 44 -1.33 4.80 9.12
CA VAL A 44 -2.78 4.94 8.90
C VAL A 44 -3.49 5.52 10.12
N GLU A 45 -3.14 5.11 11.34
CA GLU A 45 -3.68 5.69 12.57
C GLU A 45 -3.35 7.19 12.68
N ALA A 46 -2.09 7.56 12.42
CA ALA A 46 -1.68 8.96 12.39
C ALA A 46 -2.42 9.76 11.30
N MET A 47 -2.55 9.18 10.10
CA MET A 47 -3.31 9.78 9.01
C MET A 47 -4.80 9.92 9.37
N LEU A 48 -5.39 8.96 10.07
CA LEU A 48 -6.79 9.02 10.47
C LEU A 48 -7.04 10.20 11.40
N VAL A 49 -6.20 10.39 12.43
CA VAL A 49 -6.31 11.53 13.35
C VAL A 49 -6.23 12.86 12.58
N LEU A 50 -5.22 13.00 11.71
CA LEU A 50 -5.04 14.20 10.89
C LEU A 50 -6.19 14.42 9.90
N TYR A 51 -6.74 13.34 9.34
CA TYR A 51 -7.86 13.39 8.40
C TYR A 51 -9.15 13.82 9.10
N LEU A 52 -9.42 13.33 10.31
CA LEU A 52 -10.56 13.76 11.12
C LEU A 52 -10.49 15.26 11.43
N PHE A 53 -9.30 15.78 11.78
CA PHE A 53 -9.11 17.23 11.94
C PHE A 53 -9.31 18.01 10.63
N LEU A 54 -8.86 17.46 9.50
CA LEU A 54 -9.05 18.09 8.19
C LEU A 54 -10.53 18.20 7.84
N ILE A 55 -11.30 17.12 7.92
CA ILE A 55 -12.73 17.13 7.56
C ILE A 55 -13.59 17.92 8.55
N TRP A 56 -13.15 18.06 9.80
CA TRP A 56 -13.81 18.93 10.77
C TRP A 56 -13.67 20.41 10.39
N ARG A 57 -12.51 20.81 9.86
CA ARG A 57 -12.26 22.18 9.39
C ARG A 57 -12.80 22.45 8.00
N ASP A 58 -12.69 21.49 7.10
CA ASP A 58 -13.12 21.61 5.71
C ASP A 58 -13.82 20.33 5.25
N ARG A 59 -15.16 20.39 5.28
CA ARG A 59 -16.04 19.29 4.89
C ARG A 59 -15.95 18.93 3.41
N SER A 60 -15.31 19.75 2.57
CA SER A 60 -15.11 19.44 1.14
C SER A 60 -14.22 18.21 0.91
N TYR A 61 -13.38 17.86 1.90
CA TYR A 61 -12.54 16.67 1.90
C TYR A 61 -13.26 15.39 2.35
N LEU A 62 -14.56 15.44 2.68
CA LEU A 62 -15.32 14.22 2.93
C LEU A 62 -15.33 13.33 1.69
N LEU A 63 -15.15 12.02 1.88
CA LEU A 63 -15.25 11.09 0.77
C LEU A 63 -16.68 11.04 0.25
N LYS A 64 -16.83 11.19 -1.07
CA LYS A 64 -18.05 10.83 -1.78
C LYS A 64 -17.95 9.34 -2.15
N MET A 65 -18.72 8.50 -1.46
CA MET A 65 -18.69 7.05 -1.67
C MET A 65 -19.10 6.69 -3.10
N THR A 66 -18.17 6.10 -3.85
CA THR A 66 -18.43 5.54 -5.18
C THR A 66 -18.97 4.11 -5.04
N ARG A 67 -19.41 3.50 -6.16
CA ARG A 67 -19.80 2.07 -6.17
C ARG A 67 -18.69 1.17 -5.62
N VAL A 68 -17.43 1.47 -5.95
CA VAL A 68 -16.25 0.76 -5.43
C VAL A 68 -16.09 0.98 -3.92
N GLY A 69 -16.28 2.21 -3.44
CA GLY A 69 -16.23 2.50 -2.00
C GLY A 69 -17.29 1.73 -1.21
N TRP A 70 -18.52 1.69 -1.71
CA TRP A 70 -19.59 0.88 -1.11
C TRP A 70 -19.29 -0.61 -1.13
N ALA A 71 -18.80 -1.16 -2.26
CA ALA A 71 -18.41 -2.55 -2.36
C ALA A 71 -17.31 -2.91 -1.33
N PHE A 72 -16.31 -2.03 -1.16
CA PHE A 72 -15.26 -2.25 -0.18
C PHE A 72 -15.82 -2.17 1.26
N LEU A 73 -16.71 -1.23 1.56
CA LEU A 73 -17.36 -1.17 2.87
C LEU A 73 -18.16 -2.44 3.18
N PHE A 74 -18.99 -2.91 2.26
CA PHE A 74 -19.75 -4.15 2.44
C PHE A 74 -18.84 -5.36 2.63
N PHE A 75 -17.73 -5.41 1.90
CA PHE A 75 -16.74 -6.46 2.09
C PHE A 75 -16.06 -6.39 3.46
N ALA A 76 -15.70 -5.20 3.96
CA ALA A 76 -15.15 -5.00 5.30
C ALA A 76 -16.15 -5.39 6.40
N LEU A 77 -17.43 -5.09 6.22
CA LEU A 77 -18.50 -5.50 7.12
C LEU A 77 -18.71 -7.03 7.10
N ALA A 78 -18.74 -7.65 5.92
CA ALA A 78 -18.82 -9.10 5.80
C ALA A 78 -17.63 -9.79 6.46
N PHE A 79 -16.42 -9.25 6.28
CA PHE A 79 -15.22 -9.78 6.95
C PHE A 79 -15.25 -9.59 8.47
N THR A 80 -15.85 -8.49 8.95
CA THR A 80 -16.11 -8.27 10.38
C THR A 80 -17.05 -9.34 10.94
N VAL A 81 -18.18 -9.58 10.26
CA VAL A 81 -19.14 -10.62 10.64
C VAL A 81 -18.48 -11.99 10.65
N ALA A 82 -17.74 -12.35 9.60
CA ALA A 82 -17.01 -13.62 9.54
C ALA A 82 -15.99 -13.78 10.68
N THR A 83 -15.34 -12.69 11.09
CA THR A 83 -14.39 -12.69 12.22
C THR A 83 -15.09 -12.93 13.54
N ILE A 84 -16.25 -12.28 13.78
CA ILE A 84 -17.05 -12.45 14.99
C ILE A 84 -17.51 -13.91 15.15
N PHE A 85 -17.93 -14.54 14.05
CA PHE A 85 -18.37 -15.94 14.02
C PHE A 85 -17.24 -16.95 13.78
N SER A 86 -15.97 -16.53 13.83
CA SER A 86 -14.84 -17.42 13.55
C SER A 86 -14.54 -18.37 14.72
N VAL A 87 -14.02 -19.56 14.40
CA VAL A 87 -13.62 -20.58 15.39
C VAL A 87 -12.48 -20.09 16.30
N ILE A 88 -11.57 -19.24 15.77
CA ILE A 88 -10.42 -18.70 16.51
C ILE A 88 -10.42 -17.16 16.40
N PRO A 89 -11.29 -16.45 17.15
CA PRO A 89 -11.49 -15.01 16.98
C PRO A 89 -10.22 -14.17 17.13
N TYR A 90 -9.34 -14.55 18.06
CA TYR A 90 -8.09 -13.83 18.30
C TYR A 90 -7.17 -13.82 17.07
N ALA A 91 -6.96 -15.00 16.45
CA ALA A 91 -6.15 -15.13 15.25
C ALA A 91 -6.83 -14.47 14.04
N SER A 92 -8.16 -14.56 13.93
CA SER A 92 -8.93 -13.88 12.89
C SER A 92 -8.85 -12.36 12.99
N PHE A 93 -8.82 -11.81 14.21
CA PHE A 93 -8.75 -10.37 14.45
C PHE A 93 -7.35 -9.80 14.20
N TRP A 94 -6.32 -10.40 14.79
CA TRP A 94 -4.94 -9.89 14.74
C TRP A 94 -4.12 -10.39 13.56
N GLY A 95 -4.41 -11.59 13.07
CA GLY A 95 -3.55 -12.38 12.20
C GLY A 95 -2.46 -13.13 12.96
N SER A 96 -1.57 -13.79 12.22
CA SER A 96 -0.35 -14.40 12.76
C SER A 96 0.85 -13.45 12.63
N LEU A 97 1.95 -13.70 13.34
CA LEU A 97 3.20 -12.94 13.17
C LEU A 97 3.78 -13.06 11.75
N GLU A 98 3.52 -14.18 11.08
CA GLU A 98 4.01 -14.41 9.72
C GLU A 98 3.25 -13.60 8.66
N ARG A 99 1.95 -13.39 8.83
CA ARG A 99 1.09 -12.78 7.79
C ARG A 99 0.38 -11.48 8.20
N MET A 100 0.18 -11.26 9.49
CA MET A 100 -0.50 -10.10 10.11
C MET A 100 -1.75 -9.59 9.36
N GLY A 101 -2.51 -10.50 8.73
CA GLY A 101 -3.60 -10.19 7.80
C GLY A 101 -5.01 -10.24 8.40
N GLY A 102 -5.15 -10.10 9.72
CA GLY A 102 -6.45 -10.17 10.39
C GLY A 102 -7.35 -8.95 10.15
N LEU A 103 -8.55 -9.00 10.74
CA LEU A 103 -9.57 -7.94 10.66
C LEU A 103 -9.02 -6.54 10.97
N PHE A 104 -8.13 -6.43 11.96
CA PHE A 104 -7.54 -5.15 12.35
C PHE A 104 -6.80 -4.50 11.16
N THR A 105 -5.92 -5.22 10.46
CA THR A 105 -5.24 -4.70 9.26
C THR A 105 -6.24 -4.39 8.15
N PHE A 106 -7.29 -5.21 8.02
CA PHE A 106 -8.27 -5.04 6.96
C PHE A 106 -9.01 -3.71 7.06
N TRP A 107 -9.42 -3.31 8.26
CA TRP A 107 -9.99 -1.98 8.50
C TRP A 107 -8.98 -0.85 8.24
N HIS A 108 -7.68 -1.06 8.50
CA HIS A 108 -6.65 -0.08 8.12
C HIS A 108 -6.55 0.10 6.60
N TYR A 109 -6.69 -0.98 5.81
CA TYR A 109 -6.76 -0.85 4.35
C TYR A 109 -7.97 -0.04 3.90
N PHE A 110 -9.14 -0.26 4.53
CA PHE A 110 -10.33 0.51 4.24
C PHE A 110 -10.16 1.99 4.61
N ILE A 111 -9.66 2.30 5.81
CA ILE A 111 -9.38 3.67 6.25
C ILE A 111 -8.39 4.36 5.31
N TYR A 112 -7.28 3.68 4.96
CA TYR A 112 -6.30 4.19 4.01
C TYR A 112 -6.95 4.50 2.65
N PHE A 113 -7.83 3.62 2.15
CA PHE A 113 -8.58 3.85 0.92
C PHE A 113 -9.47 5.11 1.00
N ILE A 114 -10.18 5.32 2.12
CA ILE A 114 -11.01 6.51 2.34
C ILE A 114 -10.15 7.77 2.27
N ILE A 115 -9.05 7.81 3.03
CA ILE A 115 -8.15 8.96 3.09
C ILE A 115 -7.52 9.22 1.72
N LEU A 116 -7.00 8.20 1.05
CA LEU A 116 -6.39 8.30 -0.27
C LEU A 116 -7.35 8.90 -1.30
N THR A 117 -8.54 8.31 -1.45
CA THR A 117 -9.54 8.75 -2.43
C THR A 117 -10.19 10.09 -2.07
N SER A 118 -10.15 10.48 -0.80
CA SER A 118 -10.55 11.80 -0.36
C SER A 118 -9.57 12.90 -0.79
N LEU A 119 -8.27 12.61 -0.84
CA LEU A 119 -7.21 13.60 -1.11
C LEU A 119 -6.75 13.65 -2.56
N PHE A 120 -6.81 12.51 -3.27
CA PHE A 120 -6.35 12.36 -4.65
C PHE A 120 -7.55 12.52 -5.60
N LYS A 121 -7.80 13.76 -6.01
CA LYS A 121 -8.95 14.13 -6.85
C LYS A 121 -8.62 14.29 -8.32
N THR A 122 -7.35 14.49 -8.68
CA THR A 122 -6.95 14.76 -10.07
C THR A 122 -6.14 13.61 -10.66
N GLY A 123 -6.25 13.39 -11.97
CA GLY A 123 -5.48 12.37 -12.67
C GLY A 123 -3.96 12.53 -12.47
N SER A 124 -3.44 13.76 -12.45
CA SER A 124 -2.02 14.03 -12.21
C SER A 124 -1.52 13.50 -10.86
N GLN A 125 -2.34 13.63 -9.80
CA GLN A 125 -2.00 13.11 -8.48
C GLN A 125 -1.90 11.58 -8.47
N TRP A 126 -2.85 10.91 -9.11
CA TRP A 126 -2.83 9.45 -9.28
C TRP A 126 -1.63 8.98 -10.11
N LEU A 127 -1.34 9.64 -11.22
CA LEU A 127 -0.18 9.33 -12.06
C LEU A 127 1.14 9.48 -11.27
N ASN A 128 1.25 10.51 -10.42
CA ASN A 128 2.43 10.67 -9.56
C ASN A 128 2.54 9.56 -8.51
N LEU A 129 1.42 9.13 -7.92
CA LEU A 129 1.42 7.97 -7.02
C LEU A 129 1.83 6.68 -7.75
N PHE A 130 1.38 6.48 -8.98
CA PHE A 130 1.78 5.34 -9.80
C PHE A 130 3.28 5.36 -10.11
N LYS A 131 3.87 6.53 -10.42
CA LYS A 131 5.33 6.66 -10.59
C LYS A 131 6.08 6.22 -9.34
N VAL A 132 5.64 6.66 -8.16
CA VAL A 132 6.26 6.26 -6.88
C VAL A 132 6.10 4.75 -6.66
N ALA A 133 4.92 4.19 -6.89
CA ALA A 133 4.68 2.75 -6.76
C ALA A 133 5.53 1.92 -7.74
N ILE A 134 5.73 2.41 -8.98
CA ILE A 134 6.60 1.79 -9.97
C ILE A 134 8.05 1.84 -9.52
N PHE A 135 8.52 3.01 -9.08
CA PHE A 135 9.88 3.19 -8.56
C PHE A 135 10.15 2.22 -7.41
N VAL A 136 9.23 2.14 -6.44
CA VAL A 136 9.31 1.19 -5.33
C VAL A 136 9.30 -0.27 -5.81
N GLY A 137 8.46 -0.61 -6.79
CA GLY A 137 8.42 -1.92 -7.41
C GLY A 137 9.75 -2.32 -8.07
N VAL A 138 10.37 -1.38 -8.79
CA VAL A 138 11.70 -1.56 -9.41
C VAL A 138 12.78 -1.76 -8.36
N LEU A 139 12.79 -0.96 -7.28
CA LEU A 139 13.74 -1.15 -6.19
C LEU A 139 13.60 -2.54 -5.55
N SER A 140 12.36 -2.99 -5.32
CA SER A 140 12.13 -4.36 -4.84
C SER A 140 12.59 -5.42 -5.85
N ALA A 141 12.50 -5.15 -7.15
CA ALA A 141 12.96 -6.07 -8.18
C ALA A 141 14.48 -6.18 -8.19
N LEU A 142 15.19 -5.06 -8.13
CA LEU A 142 16.65 -5.00 -8.01
C LEU A 142 17.12 -5.73 -6.76
N TYR A 143 16.45 -5.52 -5.62
CA TYR A 143 16.72 -6.26 -4.39
C TYR A 143 16.55 -7.78 -4.60
N GLY A 144 15.49 -8.18 -5.31
CA GLY A 144 15.23 -9.58 -5.64
C GLY A 144 16.33 -10.20 -6.51
N PHE A 145 16.79 -9.50 -7.56
CA PHE A 145 17.92 -9.97 -8.35
C PHE A 145 19.21 -10.11 -7.53
N GLY A 146 19.43 -9.21 -6.57
CA GLY A 146 20.52 -9.32 -5.60
C GLY A 146 20.51 -10.62 -4.78
N GLN A 147 19.34 -11.22 -4.52
CA GLN A 147 19.21 -12.50 -3.82
C GLN A 147 19.77 -13.70 -4.61
N ARG A 148 20.07 -13.54 -5.90
CA ARG A 148 20.80 -14.56 -6.69
C ARG A 148 22.30 -14.57 -6.41
N THR A 149 22.82 -13.53 -5.77
CA THR A 149 24.22 -13.45 -5.38
C THR A 149 24.44 -14.12 -4.01
N ASN A 150 25.68 -14.12 -3.53
CA ASN A 150 26.06 -14.54 -2.17
C ASN A 150 26.29 -13.33 -1.24
N ILE A 151 25.82 -12.14 -1.61
CA ILE A 151 26.01 -10.91 -0.82
C ILE A 151 25.03 -10.92 0.36
N GLU A 152 25.54 -10.85 1.59
CA GLU A 152 24.74 -10.93 2.83
C GLU A 152 23.75 -9.78 3.03
N PHE A 153 23.99 -8.63 2.39
CA PHE A 153 23.06 -7.48 2.40
C PHE A 153 21.65 -7.85 1.92
N PHE A 154 21.53 -8.77 0.96
CA PHE A 154 20.25 -9.24 0.48
C PHE A 154 19.75 -10.36 1.40
N VAL A 155 18.77 -10.07 2.25
CA VAL A 155 18.18 -11.05 3.16
C VAL A 155 17.62 -12.20 2.34
N GLY A 156 18.10 -13.41 2.62
CA GLY A 156 17.81 -14.60 1.85
C GLY A 156 18.65 -14.76 0.57
N SER A 157 19.82 -14.14 0.47
CA SER A 157 20.83 -14.45 -0.55
C SER A 157 21.38 -15.88 -0.41
N GLY A 158 22.21 -16.30 -1.37
CA GLY A 158 22.76 -17.66 -1.43
C GLY A 158 22.37 -18.40 -2.72
N GLY A 159 22.40 -17.72 -3.87
CA GLY A 159 22.15 -18.37 -5.16
C GLY A 159 20.70 -18.79 -5.40
N ARG A 160 19.71 -18.09 -4.82
CA ARG A 160 18.31 -18.51 -4.91
C ARG A 160 17.81 -18.55 -6.36
N PHE A 161 17.26 -19.71 -6.76
CA PHE A 161 16.53 -19.83 -8.02
C PHE A 161 15.25 -18.98 -8.03
N ARG A 162 14.49 -19.01 -6.92
CA ARG A 162 13.25 -18.25 -6.72
C ARG A 162 13.50 -17.03 -5.83
N ILE A 163 13.66 -15.88 -6.47
CA ILE A 163 13.78 -14.59 -5.80
C ILE A 163 12.41 -14.14 -5.28
N PHE A 164 12.41 -13.33 -4.22
CA PHE A 164 11.17 -12.80 -3.63
C PHE A 164 11.25 -11.30 -3.28
N GLY A 165 12.36 -10.65 -3.65
CA GLY A 165 12.56 -9.22 -3.46
C GLY A 165 12.41 -8.82 -2.00
N THR A 166 11.90 -7.62 -1.78
CA THR A 166 11.59 -7.15 -0.43
C THR A 166 10.26 -7.71 0.06
N ILE A 167 9.47 -8.43 -0.77
CA ILE A 167 8.11 -8.91 -0.41
C ILE A 167 8.14 -10.13 0.50
N GLY A 168 9.13 -11.01 0.38
CA GLY A 168 9.33 -12.17 1.27
C GLY A 168 8.72 -13.48 0.79
N ASN A 169 7.90 -13.46 -0.26
CA ASN A 169 7.30 -14.66 -0.84
C ASN A 169 7.36 -14.59 -2.39
N PRO A 170 7.90 -15.60 -3.10
CA PRO A 170 8.05 -15.54 -4.55
C PRO A 170 6.75 -15.37 -5.33
N ALA A 171 5.64 -15.96 -4.88
CA ALA A 171 4.34 -15.85 -5.56
C ALA A 171 3.73 -14.45 -5.35
N LEU A 172 3.77 -13.93 -4.12
CA LEU A 172 3.33 -12.56 -3.83
C LEU A 172 4.21 -11.52 -4.54
N PHE A 173 5.52 -11.77 -4.60
CA PHE A 173 6.48 -10.92 -5.31
C PHE A 173 6.19 -10.88 -6.81
N ALA A 174 5.93 -12.03 -7.45
CA ALA A 174 5.54 -12.08 -8.85
C ALA A 174 4.24 -11.29 -9.11
N GLY A 175 3.21 -11.48 -8.27
CA GLY A 175 1.96 -10.71 -8.36
C GLY A 175 2.19 -9.21 -8.19
N TYR A 176 3.05 -8.81 -7.26
CA TYR A 176 3.44 -7.42 -7.06
C TYR A 176 4.14 -6.83 -8.30
N GLN A 177 5.08 -7.56 -8.91
CA GLN A 177 5.77 -7.11 -10.12
C GLN A 177 4.85 -7.05 -11.35
N ILE A 178 3.89 -7.97 -11.46
CA ILE A 178 2.86 -7.90 -12.51
C ILE A 178 2.06 -6.60 -12.38
N LEU A 179 1.60 -6.26 -11.16
CA LEU A 179 0.90 -5.01 -10.91
C LEU A 179 1.78 -3.80 -11.25
N THR A 180 3.04 -3.78 -10.81
CA THR A 180 4.03 -2.74 -11.14
C THR A 180 4.17 -2.56 -12.65
N MET A 181 4.25 -3.66 -13.41
CA MET A 181 4.36 -3.63 -14.87
C MET A 181 3.12 -3.02 -15.52
N PHE A 182 1.90 -3.40 -15.10
CA PHE A 182 0.67 -2.82 -15.63
C PHE A 182 0.52 -1.32 -15.32
N LEU A 183 0.96 -0.88 -14.13
CA LEU A 183 1.01 0.55 -13.81
C LEU A 183 1.99 1.29 -14.74
N ALA A 184 3.16 0.71 -15.00
CA ALA A 184 4.14 1.29 -15.92
C ALA A 184 3.60 1.39 -17.36
N LEU A 185 2.93 0.36 -17.85
CA LEU A 185 2.26 0.36 -19.15
C LEU A 185 1.18 1.45 -19.22
N THR A 186 0.38 1.60 -18.17
CA THR A 186 -0.65 2.64 -18.10
C THR A 186 -0.04 4.04 -18.20
N LEU A 187 1.06 4.30 -17.49
CA LEU A 187 1.78 5.58 -17.61
C LEU A 187 2.36 5.81 -19.00
N TRP A 188 2.89 4.76 -19.63
CA TRP A 188 3.47 4.83 -20.98
C TRP A 188 2.41 5.23 -22.02
N PHE A 189 1.27 4.52 -22.05
CA PHE A 189 0.18 4.83 -22.97
C PHE A 189 -0.44 6.19 -22.70
N TYR A 190 -0.65 6.56 -21.43
CA TYR A 190 -1.19 7.87 -21.07
C TYR A 190 -0.30 9.04 -21.56
N LYS A 191 1.03 8.90 -21.48
CA LYS A 191 1.96 9.92 -21.97
C LYS A 191 1.94 10.01 -23.49
N ARG A 192 1.81 8.87 -24.17
CA ARG A 192 1.78 8.78 -25.63
C ARG A 192 0.59 9.54 -26.21
N ASP A 193 -0.61 9.32 -25.69
CA ASP A 193 -1.84 9.92 -26.22
C ASP A 193 -1.81 11.46 -26.09
N ARG A 194 -1.28 11.97 -24.98
CA ARG A 194 -1.05 13.42 -24.77
C ARG A 194 0.02 14.04 -25.68
N THR A 195 0.91 13.23 -26.24
CA THR A 195 1.96 13.70 -27.15
C THR A 195 1.38 13.83 -28.56
N TYR A 196 0.49 12.92 -28.98
CA TYR A 196 -0.22 13.00 -30.25
C TYR A 196 -1.30 14.08 -30.29
N GLU A 197 -1.96 14.39 -29.16
CA GLU A 197 -2.90 15.53 -29.08
C GLU A 197 -2.24 16.91 -29.23
N LYS A 198 -0.90 16.98 -29.18
CA LYS A 198 -0.13 18.24 -29.25
C LYS A 198 0.55 18.48 -30.61
N ILE A 199 0.38 17.56 -31.56
CA ILE A 199 0.90 17.63 -32.94
C ILE A 199 -0.30 17.88 -33.85
#